data_AF-A0A2M7NEK2-F1
#
_entry.id   AF-A0A2M7NEK2-F1
#
_cell.length_a   1.000
_cell.length_b   1.000
_cell.length_c   1.000
_cell.angle_alpha   90.00
_cell.angle_beta   90.00
_cell.angle_gamma   90.00
#
_symmetry.space_group_name_H-M   'P 1'
#
loop_
_entity.id
_entity.type
_entity.pdbx_description
1 polymer ?
#
loop_
_entity_poly.entity_id
_entity_poly.type
_entity_poly.pdbx_seq_one_letter_code
_entity_poly.pdbx_strand_id
1 'polypeptide(L)'
;MIPTPLIHQFEKDKKLQNAALEGILSQARQNKVSFLNSSKNEFSNLDFSTVETMESIEVIDCSYNKTELEKITISAAVFPNLKHLYFFESKIKEIELVGSFPKLETLHLAKNSLSELKIDFEDFPVLETLYLYGNSIDNIPKELFDKERYNAIQDIKTYFLSLQGEVDYLHEAKLILIGNGEVGKTSIRIRLNDKEKPLPKKEERTQGLDIESYTIHSLSTSITKQKRKIDFELHVWDFGGQGRYREVQQLFCSRKSLYIYVTSHDDTPIRDEDYVGYQYWLSMANAFSYDEKDKKPSPILCVVNKIDEDTRQVVGAMTMQEQFGNVVDFIRISCEKLTNFSQLEQKIRETLPLVSSDIWLSDNFCGLFRNG
;
A
#
# COMPACT_ATOMS: atom_id res chain seq x y z
N MET A 1 -17.67 34.22 -11.81
CA MET A 1 -17.48 35.12 -12.97
C MET A 1 -16.09 34.85 -13.50
N ILE A 2 -15.97 34.18 -14.65
CA ILE A 2 -14.67 33.91 -15.28
C ILE A 2 -14.20 35.23 -15.92
N PRO A 3 -13.06 35.80 -15.50
CA PRO A 3 -12.49 37.00 -16.11
C PRO A 3 -12.23 36.74 -17.59
N THR A 4 -12.53 37.72 -18.44
CA THR A 4 -12.45 37.60 -19.89
C THR A 4 -11.06 37.12 -20.34
N PRO A 5 -10.92 35.95 -20.98
CA PRO A 5 -9.64 35.44 -21.46
C PRO A 5 -9.05 36.39 -22.52
N LEU A 6 -7.83 36.90 -22.31
CA LEU A 6 -7.18 37.75 -23.31
C LEU A 6 -6.88 36.98 -24.61
N ILE A 7 -6.66 35.66 -24.55
CA ILE A 7 -6.42 34.91 -25.79
C ILE A 7 -7.71 34.64 -26.58
N HIS A 8 -8.90 34.81 -25.99
CA HIS A 8 -10.09 34.79 -26.83
C HIS A 8 -10.13 35.97 -27.83
N GLN A 9 -9.36 37.03 -27.58
CA GLN A 9 -9.22 38.20 -28.47
C GLN A 9 -8.11 38.08 -29.51
N PHE A 10 -7.09 37.24 -29.31
CA PHE A 10 -6.02 37.05 -30.29
C PHE A 10 -6.39 35.94 -31.28
N GLU A 11 -7.09 36.36 -32.34
CA GLU A 11 -7.34 35.64 -33.61
C GLU A 11 -7.92 34.22 -33.50
N LYS A 12 -9.25 34.10 -33.71
CA LYS A 12 -9.98 32.82 -33.82
C LYS A 12 -9.47 31.87 -34.91
N ASP A 13 -8.64 32.34 -35.85
CA ASP A 13 -8.34 31.60 -37.09
C ASP A 13 -6.85 31.56 -37.49
N LYS A 14 -5.93 32.04 -36.64
CA LYS A 14 -4.48 31.90 -36.88
C LYS A 14 -3.79 31.31 -35.67
N LYS A 15 -3.09 30.19 -35.88
CA LYS A 15 -2.25 29.60 -34.83
C LYS A 15 -1.00 30.45 -34.70
N LEU A 16 -0.71 30.89 -33.48
CA LEU A 16 0.41 31.76 -33.18
C LEU A 16 1.71 30.95 -33.06
N GLN A 17 2.83 31.59 -33.44
CA GLN A 17 4.20 31.07 -33.33
C GLN A 17 4.98 31.93 -32.31
N ASN A 18 6.17 31.48 -31.89
CA ASN A 18 6.95 32.08 -30.80
C ASN A 18 7.17 33.61 -30.92
N ALA A 19 7.26 34.16 -32.13
CA ALA A 19 7.42 35.60 -32.35
C ALA A 19 6.26 36.46 -31.79
N ALA A 20 5.07 35.87 -31.62
CA ALA A 20 3.92 36.55 -31.01
C ALA A 20 3.91 36.46 -29.48
N LEU A 21 4.70 35.56 -28.87
CA LEU A 21 4.65 35.26 -27.45
C LEU A 21 4.99 36.47 -26.58
N GLU A 22 6.08 37.19 -26.90
CA GLU A 22 6.48 38.39 -26.15
C GLU A 22 5.41 39.49 -26.17
N GLY A 23 4.76 39.70 -27.32
CA GLY A 23 3.66 40.65 -27.47
C GLY A 23 2.45 40.26 -26.63
N ILE A 24 2.09 38.98 -26.63
CA ILE A 24 0.99 38.44 -25.81
C ILE A 24 1.28 38.62 -24.32
N LEU A 25 2.50 38.31 -23.87
CA LEU A 25 2.91 38.44 -22.48
C LEU A 25 2.95 39.89 -22.03
N SER A 26 3.47 40.80 -22.86
CA SER A 26 3.46 42.23 -22.60
C SER A 26 2.03 42.77 -22.47
N GLN A 27 1.13 42.40 -23.38
CA GLN A 27 -0.27 42.82 -23.34
C GLN A 27 -1.00 42.24 -22.12
N ALA A 28 -0.77 40.96 -21.80
CA ALA A 28 -1.35 40.29 -20.64
C ALA A 28 -0.95 41.00 -19.34
N ARG A 29 0.33 41.38 -19.24
CA ARG A 29 0.85 42.14 -18.10
C ARG A 29 0.23 43.52 -17.99
N GLN A 30 0.19 44.28 -19.08
CA GLN A 30 -0.40 45.63 -19.10
C GLN A 30 -1.89 45.62 -18.70
N ASN A 31 -2.63 44.62 -19.20
CA ASN A 31 -4.06 44.48 -18.92
C ASN A 31 -4.36 43.80 -17.59
N LYS A 32 -3.33 43.37 -16.84
CA LYS A 32 -3.47 42.68 -15.55
C LYS A 32 -4.46 41.51 -15.61
N VAL A 33 -4.38 40.69 -16.65
CA VAL A 33 -5.28 39.55 -16.75
C VAL A 33 -4.93 38.47 -15.74
N SER A 34 -5.94 37.70 -15.36
CA SER A 34 -5.79 36.54 -14.49
C SER A 34 -5.69 35.22 -15.23
N PHE A 35 -6.01 35.20 -16.53
CA PHE A 35 -6.07 33.99 -17.33
C PHE A 35 -5.28 34.17 -18.63
N LEU A 36 -4.18 33.44 -18.75
CA LEU A 36 -3.33 33.34 -19.94
C LEU A 36 -3.52 31.98 -20.60
N ASN A 37 -4.31 31.95 -21.66
CA ASN A 37 -4.51 30.76 -22.49
C ASN A 37 -3.69 30.81 -23.78
N SER A 38 -2.55 30.16 -23.85
CA SER A 38 -1.81 29.90 -25.10
C SER A 38 -2.14 28.54 -25.73
N SER A 39 -3.32 27.96 -25.43
CA SER A 39 -3.73 26.66 -25.95
C SER A 39 -3.99 26.68 -27.46
N LYS A 40 -3.89 25.51 -28.10
CA LYS A 40 -4.20 25.30 -29.54
C LYS A 40 -3.32 26.10 -30.52
N ASN A 41 -2.10 26.44 -30.12
CA ASN A 41 -1.13 27.16 -30.95
C ASN A 41 -0.02 26.24 -31.52
N GLU A 42 0.95 26.84 -32.19
CA GLU A 42 2.13 26.18 -32.78
C GLU A 42 3.43 26.71 -32.13
N PHE A 43 3.40 26.91 -30.82
CA PHE A 43 4.59 27.32 -30.07
C PHE A 43 5.57 26.15 -29.97
N SER A 44 6.80 26.33 -30.46
CA SER A 44 7.89 25.36 -30.31
C SER A 44 8.68 25.58 -29.01
N ASN A 45 8.54 26.74 -28.38
CA ASN A 45 9.12 27.07 -27.09
C ASN A 45 8.19 28.05 -26.37
N LEU A 46 8.05 27.89 -25.06
CA LEU A 46 7.41 28.86 -24.17
C LEU A 46 8.44 29.26 -23.12
N ASP A 47 9.15 30.35 -23.41
CA ASP A 47 10.13 30.91 -22.52
C ASP A 47 9.51 32.09 -21.75
N PHE A 48 9.49 31.98 -20.43
CA PHE A 48 9.02 33.02 -19.52
C PHE A 48 10.18 33.70 -18.76
N SER A 49 11.43 33.33 -19.04
CA SER A 49 12.62 33.79 -18.31
C SER A 49 12.88 35.29 -18.46
N THR A 50 12.47 35.88 -19.59
CA THR A 50 12.64 37.31 -19.89
C THR A 50 11.49 38.17 -19.37
N VAL A 51 10.47 37.55 -18.78
CA VAL A 51 9.24 38.23 -18.36
C VAL A 51 9.38 38.68 -16.90
N GLU A 52 9.15 39.97 -16.65
CA GLU A 52 9.00 40.48 -15.29
C GLU A 52 7.77 39.87 -14.59
N THR A 53 7.73 39.94 -13.27
CA THR A 53 6.64 39.35 -12.46
C THR A 53 5.23 39.77 -12.94
N MET A 54 4.36 38.77 -13.08
CA MET A 54 2.97 38.88 -13.53
C MET A 54 2.02 38.49 -12.38
N GLU A 55 1.91 39.36 -11.37
CA GLU A 55 1.14 39.09 -10.15
C GLU A 55 -0.35 38.83 -10.37
N SER A 56 -0.93 39.30 -11.48
CA SER A 56 -2.35 39.13 -11.75
C SER A 56 -2.72 37.73 -12.22
N ILE A 57 -1.76 36.97 -12.78
CA ILE A 57 -2.00 35.68 -13.42
C ILE A 57 -2.30 34.62 -12.36
N GLU A 58 -3.47 34.00 -12.48
CA GLU A 58 -3.90 32.87 -11.65
C GLU A 58 -4.01 31.58 -12.46
N VAL A 59 -4.16 31.67 -13.79
CA VAL A 59 -4.35 30.50 -14.65
C VAL A 59 -3.51 30.63 -15.90
N ILE A 60 -2.79 29.55 -16.21
CA ILE A 60 -2.08 29.38 -17.47
C ILE A 60 -2.59 28.11 -18.14
N ASP A 61 -3.08 28.24 -19.37
CA ASP A 61 -3.51 27.11 -20.20
C ASP A 61 -2.74 27.10 -21.52
N CYS A 62 -1.85 26.13 -21.67
CA CYS A 62 -1.01 25.90 -22.84
C CYS A 62 -1.35 24.56 -23.50
N SER A 63 -2.56 24.04 -23.30
CA SER A 63 -2.98 22.73 -23.80
C SER A 63 -3.06 22.67 -25.34
N TYR A 64 -2.99 21.47 -25.93
CA TYR A 64 -3.16 21.24 -27.37
C TYR A 64 -2.17 22.00 -28.26
N ASN A 65 -0.97 22.30 -27.78
CA ASN A 65 0.07 22.86 -28.64
C ASN A 65 0.61 21.76 -29.58
N LYS A 66 0.64 22.04 -30.90
CA LYS A 66 0.87 20.99 -31.91
C LYS A 66 2.34 20.61 -32.09
N THR A 67 3.21 21.57 -31.87
CA THR A 67 4.67 21.48 -31.91
C THR A 67 5.19 20.86 -30.62
N GLU A 68 6.26 20.07 -30.71
CA GLU A 68 6.92 19.50 -29.54
C GLU A 68 7.52 20.63 -28.70
N LEU A 69 6.98 20.83 -27.50
CA LEU A 69 7.56 21.69 -26.49
C LEU A 69 8.61 20.86 -25.74
N GLU A 70 9.87 20.86 -26.20
CA GLU A 70 10.89 19.98 -25.62
C GLU A 70 11.03 20.18 -24.10
N LYS A 71 11.15 21.43 -23.66
CA LYS A 71 11.27 21.79 -22.25
C LYS A 71 10.43 23.03 -21.94
N ILE A 72 9.76 23.00 -20.79
CA ILE A 72 9.00 24.14 -20.27
C ILE A 72 9.49 24.49 -18.88
N THR A 73 9.82 25.76 -18.65
CA THR A 73 10.19 26.25 -17.32
C THR A 73 9.17 27.28 -16.85
N ILE A 74 8.51 27.01 -15.73
CA ILE A 74 7.59 27.94 -15.06
C ILE A 74 8.21 28.31 -13.72
N SER A 75 8.36 29.60 -13.44
CA SER A 75 8.90 30.07 -12.17
C SER A 75 7.84 30.75 -11.31
N ALA A 76 7.81 30.41 -10.03
CA ALA A 76 6.97 31.08 -9.04
C ALA A 76 7.34 32.58 -8.87
N ALA A 77 8.58 32.96 -9.18
CA ALA A 77 9.00 34.38 -9.16
C ALA A 77 8.32 35.21 -10.27
N VAL A 78 7.95 34.57 -11.38
CA VAL A 78 7.21 35.20 -12.47
C VAL A 78 5.70 35.14 -12.20
N PHE A 79 5.20 34.00 -11.72
CA PHE A 79 3.77 33.75 -11.49
C PHE A 79 3.45 33.40 -10.03
N PRO A 80 3.60 34.34 -9.08
CA PRO A 80 3.48 34.05 -7.64
C PRO A 80 2.07 33.70 -7.18
N ASN A 81 1.04 34.02 -7.99
CA ASN A 81 -0.37 33.79 -7.68
C ASN A 81 -1.01 32.68 -8.53
N LEU A 82 -0.21 31.87 -9.22
CA LEU A 82 -0.70 30.80 -10.07
C LEU A 82 -1.46 29.73 -9.26
N LYS A 83 -2.70 29.45 -9.68
CA LYS A 83 -3.61 28.46 -9.09
C LYS A 83 -3.80 27.24 -9.97
N HIS A 84 -3.88 27.44 -11.29
CA HIS A 84 -4.13 26.35 -12.23
C HIS A 84 -3.17 26.41 -13.42
N LEU A 85 -2.49 25.30 -13.67
CA LEU A 85 -1.55 25.13 -14.77
C LEU A 85 -1.96 23.96 -15.66
N TYR A 86 -2.29 24.25 -16.91
CA TYR A 86 -2.76 23.25 -17.88
C TYR A 86 -1.81 23.11 -19.06
N PHE A 87 -1.33 21.90 -19.27
CA PHE A 87 -0.59 21.48 -20.45
C PHE A 87 -1.14 20.14 -20.95
N PHE A 88 -2.44 20.05 -21.16
CA PHE A 88 -3.00 18.81 -21.68
C PHE A 88 -2.65 18.63 -23.16
N GLU A 89 -2.12 17.47 -23.55
CA GLU A 89 -1.91 17.13 -24.97
C GLU A 89 -0.99 18.13 -25.70
N SER A 90 0.14 18.50 -25.10
CA SER A 90 1.10 19.49 -25.63
C SER A 90 2.47 18.91 -25.97
N LYS A 91 2.61 17.58 -25.99
CA LYS A 91 3.84 16.85 -26.35
C LYS A 91 5.10 17.28 -25.59
N ILE A 92 4.95 17.62 -24.32
CA ILE A 92 6.06 18.07 -23.48
C ILE A 92 6.96 16.89 -23.11
N LYS A 93 8.29 17.06 -23.19
CA LYS A 93 9.26 16.04 -22.73
C LYS A 93 9.79 16.33 -21.32
N GLU A 94 9.99 17.61 -20.99
CA GLU A 94 10.46 18.04 -19.68
C GLU A 94 9.67 19.26 -19.19
N ILE A 95 9.27 19.24 -17.92
CA ILE A 95 8.72 20.41 -17.22
C ILE A 95 9.52 20.69 -15.96
N GLU A 96 9.91 21.94 -15.79
CA GLU A 96 10.64 22.45 -14.64
C GLU A 96 9.81 23.53 -13.95
N LEU A 97 9.39 23.24 -12.71
CA LEU A 97 8.66 24.17 -11.86
C LEU A 97 9.65 24.73 -10.83
N VAL A 98 10.03 25.99 -10.99
CA VAL A 98 11.12 26.61 -10.22
C VAL A 98 10.56 27.45 -9.06
N GLY A 99 10.87 27.01 -7.84
CA GLY A 99 10.49 27.65 -6.59
C GLY A 99 9.14 27.18 -6.04
N SER A 100 8.75 27.73 -4.90
CA SER A 100 7.50 27.36 -4.22
C SER A 100 6.28 28.06 -4.84
N PHE A 101 5.26 27.28 -5.17
CA PHE A 101 3.96 27.72 -5.69
C PHE A 101 2.88 27.60 -4.60
N PRO A 102 2.76 28.58 -3.69
CA PRO A 102 1.93 28.46 -2.49
C PRO A 102 0.42 28.42 -2.75
N LYS A 103 -0.01 28.71 -3.99
CA LYS A 103 -1.41 28.77 -4.39
C LYS A 103 -1.80 27.77 -5.48
N LEU A 104 -0.87 26.94 -5.95
CA LEU A 104 -1.15 26.04 -7.08
C LEU A 104 -2.01 24.88 -6.61
N GLU A 105 -3.27 24.88 -7.03
CA GLU A 105 -4.29 23.87 -6.69
C GLU A 105 -4.36 22.76 -7.74
N THR A 106 -4.05 23.08 -9.02
CA THR A 106 -4.19 22.14 -10.14
C THR A 106 -2.98 22.17 -11.07
N LEU A 107 -2.40 20.99 -11.30
CA LEU A 107 -1.36 20.73 -12.28
C LEU A 107 -1.81 19.64 -13.25
N HIS A 108 -2.08 20.02 -14.50
CA HIS A 108 -2.60 19.10 -15.51
C HIS A 108 -1.56 18.88 -16.61
N LEU A 109 -0.89 17.72 -16.57
CA LEU A 109 0.18 17.35 -17.50
C LEU A 109 -0.14 16.07 -18.29
N ALA A 110 -1.40 15.61 -18.29
CA ALA A 110 -1.77 14.40 -18.99
C ALA A 110 -1.60 14.50 -20.52
N LYS A 111 -1.39 13.35 -21.16
CA LYS A 111 -1.16 13.17 -22.59
C LYS A 111 0.05 13.95 -23.13
N ASN A 112 1.16 13.97 -22.39
CA ASN A 112 2.43 14.48 -22.88
C ASN A 112 3.43 13.32 -23.09
N SER A 113 4.69 13.66 -23.30
CA SER A 113 5.79 12.71 -23.49
C SER A 113 6.81 12.82 -22.37
N LEU A 114 6.36 13.14 -21.15
CA LEU A 114 7.24 13.33 -19.99
C LEU A 114 7.96 12.01 -19.67
N SER A 115 9.29 12.03 -19.65
CA SER A 115 10.13 10.89 -19.26
C SER A 115 10.42 10.85 -17.76
N GLU A 116 10.33 12.00 -17.09
CA GLU A 116 10.54 12.13 -15.66
C GLU A 116 9.63 13.19 -15.07
N LEU A 117 9.30 13.03 -13.78
CA LEU A 117 8.63 14.06 -13.00
C LEU A 117 9.52 14.45 -11.82
N LYS A 118 10.00 15.69 -11.84
CA LYS A 118 10.83 16.30 -10.78
C LYS A 118 9.98 17.31 -10.01
N ILE A 119 9.35 16.87 -8.94
CA ILE A 119 8.51 17.70 -8.08
C ILE A 119 8.92 17.44 -6.63
N ASP A 120 9.09 18.52 -5.87
CA ASP A 120 9.10 18.49 -4.41
C ASP A 120 7.74 18.97 -3.92
N PHE A 121 7.01 18.17 -3.16
CA PHE A 121 5.67 18.55 -2.70
C PHE A 121 5.68 19.63 -1.63
N GLU A 122 6.83 19.92 -1.00
CA GLU A 122 6.98 21.10 -0.13
C GLU A 122 6.79 22.41 -0.91
N ASP A 123 7.16 22.43 -2.20
CA ASP A 123 6.93 23.58 -3.07
C ASP A 123 5.45 23.78 -3.43
N PHE A 124 4.59 22.79 -3.20
CA PHE A 124 3.18 22.79 -3.61
C PHE A 124 2.23 22.46 -2.43
N PRO A 125 2.19 23.30 -1.38
CA PRO A 125 1.51 22.97 -0.12
C PRO A 125 -0.01 22.80 -0.25
N VAL A 126 -0.62 23.39 -1.28
CA VAL A 126 -2.08 23.37 -1.53
C VAL A 126 -2.46 22.60 -2.79
N LEU A 127 -1.54 21.83 -3.38
CA LEU A 127 -1.84 21.08 -4.60
C LEU A 127 -2.79 19.92 -4.31
N GLU A 128 -3.99 20.02 -4.89
CA GLU A 128 -5.10 19.08 -4.72
C GLU A 128 -5.33 18.21 -5.95
N THR A 129 -4.89 18.65 -7.14
CA THR A 129 -5.14 17.94 -8.38
C THR A 129 -3.88 17.80 -9.23
N LEU A 130 -3.53 16.55 -9.56
CA LEU A 130 -2.40 16.20 -10.43
C LEU A 130 -2.85 15.16 -11.46
N TYR A 131 -2.86 15.54 -12.74
CA TYR A 131 -3.16 14.64 -13.85
C TYR A 131 -1.91 14.35 -14.68
N LEU A 132 -1.55 13.06 -14.79
CA LEU A 132 -0.33 12.59 -15.45
C LEU A 132 -0.58 11.47 -16.47
N TYR A 133 -1.80 10.96 -16.60
CA TYR A 133 -2.11 9.83 -17.49
C TYR A 133 -1.71 10.11 -18.95
N GLY A 134 -1.34 9.08 -19.70
CA GLY A 134 -0.86 9.22 -21.06
C GLY A 134 0.53 9.86 -21.19
N ASN A 135 1.38 9.71 -20.18
CA ASN A 135 2.82 10.01 -20.23
C ASN A 135 3.67 8.74 -20.11
N SER A 136 4.99 8.87 -20.30
CA SER A 136 5.97 7.78 -20.20
C SER A 136 7.00 8.06 -19.09
N ILE A 137 6.50 8.31 -17.87
CA ILE A 137 7.34 8.74 -16.74
C ILE A 137 8.10 7.54 -16.15
N ASP A 138 9.41 7.49 -16.32
CA ASP A 138 10.25 6.36 -15.94
C ASP A 138 10.54 6.27 -14.44
N ASN A 139 10.53 7.41 -13.72
CA ASN A 139 10.85 7.47 -12.29
C ASN A 139 9.64 7.17 -11.38
N ILE A 140 8.46 6.92 -11.94
CA ILE A 140 7.22 6.66 -11.21
C ILE A 140 6.56 5.40 -11.78
N PRO A 141 6.12 4.44 -10.95
CA PRO A 141 5.35 3.28 -11.43
C PRO A 141 4.08 3.70 -12.17
N LYS A 142 3.88 3.12 -13.35
CA LYS A 142 2.82 3.48 -14.29
C LYS A 142 1.41 3.36 -13.68
N GLU A 143 1.20 2.40 -12.79
CA GLU A 143 -0.09 2.12 -12.14
C GLU A 143 -0.59 3.26 -11.26
N LEU A 144 0.33 4.11 -10.77
CA LEU A 144 0.00 5.23 -9.88
C LEU A 144 -0.59 6.42 -10.64
N PHE A 145 -0.39 6.50 -11.96
CA PHE A 145 -0.72 7.71 -12.71
C PHE A 145 -1.41 7.49 -14.06
N ASP A 146 -1.29 6.32 -14.70
CA ASP A 146 -1.76 6.10 -16.08
C ASP A 146 -3.24 5.70 -16.20
N LYS A 147 -4.03 5.91 -15.14
CA LYS A 147 -5.48 5.73 -15.18
C LYS A 147 -6.12 6.98 -15.78
N GLU A 148 -6.95 6.81 -16.82
CA GLU A 148 -7.57 7.94 -17.50
C GLU A 148 -8.39 8.81 -16.53
N ARG A 149 -8.16 10.14 -16.55
CA ARG A 149 -8.81 11.13 -15.68
C ARG A 149 -8.61 10.90 -14.18
N TYR A 150 -7.61 10.11 -13.78
CA TYR A 150 -7.31 9.84 -12.39
C TYR A 150 -6.48 10.96 -11.76
N ASN A 151 -6.94 11.49 -10.63
CA ASN A 151 -6.16 12.43 -9.84
C ASN A 151 -5.10 11.65 -9.05
N ALA A 152 -3.84 11.72 -9.50
CA ALA A 152 -2.74 10.93 -8.98
C ALA A 152 -2.08 11.55 -7.74
N ILE A 153 -2.53 12.72 -7.26
CA ILE A 153 -1.80 13.52 -6.26
C ILE A 153 -1.42 12.73 -5.00
N GLN A 154 -2.36 11.95 -4.44
CA GLN A 154 -2.13 11.26 -3.17
C GLN A 154 -1.19 10.06 -3.35
N ASP A 155 -1.35 9.30 -4.43
CA ASP A 155 -0.50 8.15 -4.74
C ASP A 155 0.93 8.61 -5.03
N ILE A 156 1.11 9.69 -5.79
CA ILE A 156 2.42 10.25 -6.10
C ILE A 156 3.08 10.86 -4.85
N LYS A 157 2.34 11.62 -4.03
CA LYS A 157 2.84 12.11 -2.72
C LYS A 157 3.33 10.96 -1.85
N THR A 158 2.50 9.92 -1.70
CA THR A 158 2.84 8.74 -0.89
C THR A 158 4.06 8.01 -1.44
N TYR A 159 4.18 7.88 -2.76
CA TYR A 159 5.34 7.29 -3.42
C TYR A 159 6.63 8.06 -3.12
N PHE A 160 6.65 9.39 -3.33
CA PHE A 160 7.86 10.18 -3.04
C PHE A 160 8.23 10.21 -1.55
N LEU A 161 7.25 10.30 -0.65
CA LEU A 161 7.48 10.19 0.80
C LEU A 161 8.07 8.82 1.18
N SER A 162 7.62 7.75 0.52
CA SER A 162 8.16 6.39 0.75
C SER A 162 9.62 6.26 0.31
N LEU A 163 10.04 6.97 -0.75
CA LEU A 163 11.44 7.02 -1.19
C LEU A 163 12.34 7.74 -0.16
N GLN A 164 11.80 8.72 0.56
CA GLN A 164 12.49 9.44 1.63
C GLN A 164 12.53 8.65 2.95
N GLY A 165 11.76 7.56 3.05
CA GLY A 165 11.68 6.71 4.24
C GLY A 165 10.73 7.24 5.32
N GLU A 166 9.81 8.13 4.97
CA GLU A 166 8.88 8.83 5.89
C GLU A 166 7.48 8.22 5.95
N VAL A 167 7.32 6.93 5.60
CA VAL A 167 6.03 6.23 5.76
C VAL A 167 6.16 5.25 6.92
N ASP A 168 5.41 5.49 8.00
CA ASP A 168 5.15 4.50 9.03
C ASP A 168 4.29 3.39 8.40
N TYR A 169 4.89 2.22 8.19
CA TYR A 169 4.15 1.04 7.77
C TYR A 169 3.17 0.66 8.88
N LEU A 170 2.00 0.15 8.50
CA LEU A 170 1.14 -0.62 9.39
C LEU A 170 1.92 -1.88 9.78
N HIS A 171 2.65 -1.81 10.90
CA HIS A 171 3.41 -2.91 11.50
C HIS A 171 2.44 -3.93 12.10
N GLU A 172 1.52 -4.43 11.29
CA GLU A 172 0.47 -5.34 11.72
C GLU A 172 0.24 -6.49 10.73
N ALA A 173 -0.26 -7.61 11.25
CA ALA A 173 -0.74 -8.73 10.45
C ALA A 173 -1.83 -9.51 11.18
N LYS A 174 -2.52 -10.42 10.47
CA LYS A 174 -3.46 -11.35 11.10
C LYS A 174 -2.73 -12.61 11.57
N LEU A 175 -3.03 -13.07 12.78
CA LEU A 175 -2.73 -14.39 13.29
C LEU A 175 -4.02 -15.21 13.33
N ILE A 176 -4.18 -16.20 12.46
CA ILE A 176 -5.43 -16.96 12.33
C ILE A 176 -5.26 -18.35 12.96
N LEU A 177 -6.04 -18.63 14.00
CA LEU A 177 -6.05 -19.93 14.67
C LEU A 177 -7.05 -20.87 13.99
N ILE A 178 -6.57 -22.00 13.47
CA ILE A 178 -7.37 -23.02 12.79
C ILE A 178 -7.21 -24.39 13.47
N GLY A 179 -8.22 -25.25 13.37
CA GLY A 179 -8.22 -26.58 13.99
C GLY A 179 -9.55 -26.95 14.62
N ASN A 180 -9.69 -28.21 14.99
CA ASN A 180 -10.93 -28.75 15.56
C ASN A 180 -11.36 -28.05 16.86
N GLY A 181 -12.60 -28.30 17.29
CA GLY A 181 -13.06 -27.83 18.59
C GLY A 181 -12.17 -28.38 19.72
N GLU A 182 -12.05 -27.62 20.81
CA GLU A 182 -11.43 -28.07 22.07
C GLU A 182 -9.93 -28.39 22.06
N VAL A 183 -9.25 -28.26 20.92
CA VAL A 183 -7.79 -28.38 20.81
C VAL A 183 -7.01 -27.28 21.56
N GLY A 184 -7.70 -26.19 21.94
CA GLY A 184 -7.14 -25.10 22.76
C GLY A 184 -6.72 -23.83 22.00
N LYS A 185 -7.39 -23.50 20.89
CA LYS A 185 -7.21 -22.22 20.17
C LYS A 185 -7.38 -21.00 21.11
N THR A 186 -8.50 -20.96 21.81
CA THR A 186 -8.80 -19.92 22.81
C THR A 186 -7.79 -19.88 23.94
N SER A 187 -7.28 -21.04 24.37
CA SER A 187 -6.22 -21.12 25.38
C SER A 187 -4.92 -20.47 24.88
N ILE A 188 -4.54 -20.69 23.62
CA ILE A 188 -3.36 -20.04 23.02
C ILE A 188 -3.55 -18.52 22.95
N ARG A 189 -4.68 -18.04 22.44
CA ARG A 189 -4.99 -16.60 22.40
C ARG A 189 -4.84 -15.96 23.78
N ILE A 190 -5.45 -16.57 24.80
CA ILE A 190 -5.37 -16.08 26.18
C ILE A 190 -3.91 -16.05 26.65
N ARG A 191 -3.15 -17.13 26.44
CA ARG A 191 -1.75 -17.21 26.91
C ARG A 191 -0.79 -16.26 26.19
N LEU A 192 -1.08 -15.87 24.94
CA LEU A 192 -0.28 -14.87 24.23
C LEU A 192 -0.38 -13.48 24.89
N ASN A 193 -1.54 -13.15 25.46
CA ASN A 193 -1.79 -11.83 26.05
C ASN A 193 -1.64 -11.81 27.58
N ASP A 194 -2.03 -12.89 28.26
CA ASP A 194 -1.98 -12.99 29.72
C ASP A 194 -1.68 -14.43 30.17
N LYS A 195 -0.47 -14.61 30.72
CA LYS A 195 0.03 -15.91 31.21
C LYS A 195 -0.59 -16.32 32.54
N GLU A 196 -1.25 -15.42 33.26
CA GLU A 196 -1.85 -15.67 34.57
C GLU A 196 -3.38 -15.82 34.51
N LYS A 197 -4.02 -15.32 33.44
CA LYS A 197 -5.47 -15.44 33.23
C LYS A 197 -5.95 -16.89 33.29
N PRO A 198 -7.07 -17.20 33.96
CA PRO A 198 -7.62 -18.55 33.97
C PRO A 198 -7.98 -19.02 32.56
N LEU A 199 -7.69 -20.29 32.26
CA LEU A 199 -8.09 -20.91 31.01
C LEU A 199 -9.61 -21.18 31.00
N PRO A 200 -10.25 -21.13 29.82
CA PRO A 200 -11.66 -21.38 29.70
C PRO A 200 -11.97 -22.82 30.11
N LYS A 201 -13.08 -23.01 30.84
CA LYS A 201 -13.57 -24.35 31.14
C LYS A 201 -14.13 -25.00 29.88
N LYS A 202 -14.26 -26.33 29.89
CA LYS A 202 -14.76 -27.10 28.72
C LYS A 202 -16.16 -26.67 28.29
N GLU A 203 -16.96 -26.17 29.23
CA GLU A 203 -18.32 -25.68 29.02
C GLU A 203 -18.36 -24.24 28.47
N GLU A 204 -17.27 -23.48 28.60
CA GLU A 204 -17.13 -22.07 28.20
C GLU A 204 -16.60 -21.98 26.76
N ARG A 205 -17.35 -22.53 25.81
CA ARG A 205 -16.97 -22.50 24.38
C ARG A 205 -17.11 -21.09 23.83
N THR A 206 -16.09 -20.61 23.11
CA THR A 206 -16.15 -19.36 22.33
C THR A 206 -17.33 -19.40 21.36
N GLN A 207 -18.21 -18.39 21.42
CA GLN A 207 -19.32 -18.24 20.50
C GLN A 207 -18.91 -17.33 19.35
N GLY A 208 -18.94 -17.84 18.12
CA GLY A 208 -18.61 -17.04 16.93
C GLY A 208 -17.11 -16.79 16.77
N LEU A 209 -16.69 -15.53 16.86
CA LEU A 209 -15.33 -15.04 16.56
C LEU A 209 -14.90 -14.00 17.59
N ASP A 210 -13.75 -14.23 18.21
CA ASP A 210 -13.04 -13.24 19.02
C ASP A 210 -11.78 -12.75 18.29
N ILE A 211 -11.55 -11.44 18.29
CA ILE A 211 -10.32 -10.82 17.76
C ILE A 211 -9.65 -10.04 18.90
N GLU A 212 -8.38 -10.32 19.15
CA GLU A 212 -7.59 -9.62 20.16
C GLU A 212 -6.18 -9.33 19.65
N SER A 213 -5.67 -8.13 19.92
CA SER A 213 -4.32 -7.75 19.51
C SER A 213 -3.26 -8.35 20.43
N TYR A 214 -2.21 -8.90 19.83
CA TYR A 214 -1.00 -9.35 20.49
C TYR A 214 0.20 -8.52 20.00
N THR A 215 0.76 -7.68 20.87
CA THR A 215 1.88 -6.80 20.51
C THR A 215 3.22 -7.48 20.77
N ILE A 216 4.01 -7.58 19.71
CA ILE A 216 5.40 -8.02 19.73
C ILE A 216 6.29 -6.80 19.86
N HIS A 217 6.73 -6.53 21.08
CA HIS A 217 7.62 -5.41 21.34
C HIS A 217 9.04 -5.64 20.83
N SER A 218 9.66 -4.56 20.36
CA SER A 218 11.08 -4.45 20.05
C SER A 218 11.61 -5.53 19.09
N LEU A 219 10.88 -5.78 18.01
CA LEU A 219 11.27 -6.74 16.98
C LEU A 219 12.59 -6.31 16.33
N SER A 220 13.54 -7.25 16.22
CA SER A 220 14.93 -6.93 15.85
C SER A 220 15.07 -6.59 14.36
N THR A 221 16.01 -5.71 14.05
CA THR A 221 16.35 -5.31 12.67
C THR A 221 16.81 -6.49 11.79
N SER A 222 17.32 -7.57 12.39
CA SER A 222 17.65 -8.82 11.69
C SER A 222 16.42 -9.56 11.14
N ILE A 223 15.28 -9.45 11.83
CA ILE A 223 14.01 -10.07 11.44
C ILE A 223 13.28 -9.15 10.45
N THR A 224 13.21 -7.86 10.77
CA THR A 224 12.39 -6.89 10.03
C THR A 224 13.09 -6.28 8.83
N LYS A 225 14.43 -6.37 8.76
CA LYS A 225 15.28 -5.65 7.79
C LYS A 225 15.11 -4.12 7.84
N GLN A 226 14.50 -3.59 8.90
CA GLN A 226 14.26 -2.16 9.10
C GLN A 226 15.48 -1.47 9.73
N LYS A 227 15.56 -0.14 9.59
CA LYS A 227 16.63 0.69 10.17
C LYS A 227 16.57 0.76 11.70
N ARG A 228 15.40 0.52 12.29
CA ARG A 228 15.13 0.56 13.74
C ARG A 228 14.38 -0.68 14.21
N LYS A 229 14.43 -0.95 15.52
CA LYS A 229 13.51 -1.89 16.15
C LYS A 229 12.11 -1.30 16.12
N ILE A 230 11.12 -2.15 15.92
CA ILE A 230 9.71 -1.76 15.80
C ILE A 230 8.85 -2.61 16.71
N ASP A 231 7.75 -2.04 17.17
CA ASP A 231 6.66 -2.80 17.76
C ASP A 231 5.77 -3.29 16.63
N PHE A 232 5.31 -4.54 16.74
CA PHE A 232 4.52 -5.20 15.70
C PHE A 232 3.25 -5.78 16.29
N GLU A 233 2.10 -5.54 15.67
CA GLU A 233 0.79 -5.96 16.16
C GLU A 233 0.26 -7.17 15.39
N LEU A 234 -0.10 -8.23 16.10
CA LEU A 234 -0.80 -9.38 15.53
C LEU A 234 -2.25 -9.37 15.97
N HIS A 235 -3.17 -9.21 15.04
CA HIS A 235 -4.60 -9.39 15.28
C HIS A 235 -4.88 -10.89 15.36
N VAL A 236 -5.13 -11.43 16.55
CA VAL A 236 -5.36 -12.86 16.78
C VAL A 236 -6.83 -13.20 16.57
N TRP A 237 -7.13 -13.96 15.52
CA TRP A 237 -8.47 -14.43 15.17
C TRP A 237 -8.69 -15.82 15.78
N ASP A 238 -9.55 -15.89 16.79
CA ASP A 238 -9.96 -17.12 17.48
C ASP A 238 -11.41 -17.46 17.16
N PHE A 239 -11.60 -18.54 16.40
CA PHE A 239 -12.92 -19.02 16.03
C PHE A 239 -13.45 -20.05 17.03
N GLY A 240 -14.71 -19.86 17.40
CA GLY A 240 -15.50 -20.86 18.10
C GLY A 240 -15.44 -22.20 17.39
N GLY A 241 -15.06 -23.24 18.12
CA GLY A 241 -14.87 -24.59 17.59
C GLY A 241 -16.16 -25.37 17.35
N GLN A 242 -17.32 -24.72 17.26
CA GLN A 242 -18.60 -25.38 17.02
C GLN A 242 -18.74 -25.75 15.54
N GLY A 243 -19.11 -27.00 15.24
CA GLY A 243 -19.11 -27.56 13.88
C GLY A 243 -19.86 -26.73 12.81
N ARG A 244 -20.90 -25.98 13.20
CA ARG A 244 -21.68 -25.09 12.31
C ARG A 244 -20.91 -23.85 11.83
N TYR A 245 -19.84 -23.45 12.52
CA TYR A 245 -19.05 -22.26 12.16
C TYR A 245 -17.83 -22.61 11.31
N ARG A 246 -17.53 -23.90 11.09
CA ARG A 246 -16.38 -24.34 10.27
C ARG A 246 -16.43 -23.75 8.85
N GLU A 247 -17.60 -23.73 8.22
CA GLU A 247 -17.80 -23.10 6.91
C GLU A 247 -17.68 -21.57 6.94
N VAL A 248 -17.90 -20.94 8.10
CA VAL A 248 -17.78 -19.49 8.26
C VAL A 248 -16.31 -19.08 8.42
N GLN A 249 -15.46 -19.95 8.97
CA GLN A 249 -14.02 -19.67 9.14
C GLN A 249 -13.32 -19.36 7.81
N GLN A 250 -13.75 -19.99 6.71
CA GLN A 250 -13.17 -19.76 5.39
C GLN A 250 -13.32 -18.31 4.90
N LEU A 251 -14.35 -17.59 5.37
CA LEU A 251 -14.59 -16.19 4.98
C LEU A 251 -13.53 -15.22 5.53
N PHE A 252 -12.77 -15.66 6.54
CA PHE A 252 -11.81 -14.84 7.24
C PHE A 252 -10.36 -15.26 6.99
N CYS A 253 -10.16 -16.41 6.33
CA CYS A 253 -8.89 -16.76 5.76
C CYS A 253 -8.50 -15.71 4.70
N SER A 254 -7.28 -15.20 4.80
CA SER A 254 -6.73 -14.26 3.84
C SER A 254 -5.25 -14.51 3.60
N ARG A 255 -4.75 -14.02 2.47
CA ARG A 255 -3.31 -13.85 2.23
C ARG A 255 -2.67 -12.90 3.25
N LYS A 256 -1.34 -12.86 3.30
CA LYS A 256 -0.56 -12.00 4.21
C LYS A 256 -0.93 -12.18 5.69
N SER A 257 -1.22 -13.42 6.07
CA SER A 257 -1.59 -13.79 7.44
C SER A 257 -0.60 -14.83 7.98
N LEU A 258 -0.44 -14.96 9.29
CA LEU A 258 0.23 -16.11 9.90
C LEU A 258 -0.86 -17.09 10.36
N TYR A 259 -0.79 -18.34 9.93
CA TYR A 259 -1.73 -19.36 10.38
C TYR A 259 -1.09 -20.20 11.48
N ILE A 260 -1.85 -20.50 12.53
CA ILE A 260 -1.50 -21.52 13.52
C ILE A 260 -2.54 -22.63 13.44
N TYR A 261 -2.12 -23.80 12.97
CA TYR A 261 -2.91 -25.02 13.07
C TYR A 261 -2.73 -25.64 14.46
N VAL A 262 -3.81 -25.73 15.23
CA VAL A 262 -3.82 -26.25 16.60
C VAL A 262 -4.46 -27.63 16.61
N THR A 263 -3.78 -28.60 17.22
CA THR A 263 -4.28 -29.96 17.45
C THR A 263 -3.87 -30.46 18.85
N SER A 264 -4.43 -31.56 19.31
CA SER A 264 -4.11 -32.24 20.56
C SER A 264 -4.13 -33.76 20.36
N HIS A 265 -3.72 -34.52 21.38
CA HIS A 265 -3.75 -35.99 21.32
C HIS A 265 -5.17 -36.56 21.11
N ASP A 266 -6.16 -35.87 21.67
CA ASP A 266 -7.58 -36.03 21.36
C ASP A 266 -8.07 -34.71 20.75
N ASP A 267 -8.21 -34.71 19.43
CA ASP A 267 -8.78 -33.62 18.64
C ASP A 267 -10.17 -33.96 18.09
N THR A 268 -10.79 -35.01 18.66
CA THR A 268 -12.18 -35.38 18.38
C THR A 268 -13.10 -34.39 19.10
N PRO A 269 -13.93 -33.63 18.38
CA PRO A 269 -14.89 -32.74 19.03
C PRO A 269 -15.95 -33.53 19.83
N ILE A 270 -16.55 -32.90 20.84
CA ILE A 270 -17.67 -33.51 21.60
C ILE A 270 -18.85 -33.82 20.64
N ARG A 271 -19.63 -34.85 21.01
CA ARG A 271 -20.87 -35.35 20.38
C ARG A 271 -21.62 -34.30 19.52
N ASP A 272 -22.04 -34.77 18.33
CA ASP A 272 -22.79 -34.03 17.28
C ASP A 272 -21.98 -33.10 16.36
N GLU A 273 -20.65 -33.24 16.31
CA GLU A 273 -19.77 -32.50 15.38
C GLU A 273 -18.94 -33.43 14.49
N ASP A 274 -18.83 -33.09 13.20
CA ASP A 274 -18.00 -33.85 12.26
C ASP A 274 -16.51 -33.64 12.54
N TYR A 275 -15.79 -34.73 12.75
CA TYR A 275 -14.34 -34.70 12.76
C TYR A 275 -13.79 -34.45 11.35
N VAL A 276 -12.81 -33.56 11.23
CA VAL A 276 -12.01 -33.43 10.01
C VAL A 276 -10.54 -33.50 10.37
N GLY A 277 -9.79 -34.20 9.53
CA GLY A 277 -8.34 -34.31 9.68
C GLY A 277 -7.62 -33.01 9.31
N TYR A 278 -6.32 -32.99 9.58
CA TYR A 278 -5.44 -31.86 9.26
C TYR A 278 -5.51 -31.45 7.78
N GLN A 279 -5.76 -32.40 6.85
CA GLN A 279 -5.83 -32.08 5.41
C GLN A 279 -6.88 -31.02 5.12
N TYR A 280 -8.05 -31.10 5.76
CA TYR A 280 -9.11 -30.11 5.59
C TYR A 280 -8.64 -28.70 5.98
N TRP A 281 -8.06 -28.58 7.17
CA TRP A 281 -7.63 -27.30 7.73
C TRP A 281 -6.50 -26.66 6.93
N LEU A 282 -5.50 -27.45 6.54
CA LEU A 282 -4.38 -26.96 5.74
C LEU A 282 -4.78 -26.66 4.30
N SER A 283 -5.66 -27.46 3.69
CA SER A 283 -6.23 -27.15 2.37
C SER A 283 -7.05 -25.87 2.38
N MET A 284 -7.86 -25.64 3.43
CA MET A 284 -8.60 -24.39 3.60
C MET A 284 -7.64 -23.19 3.69
N ALA A 285 -6.62 -23.26 4.56
CA ALA A 285 -5.64 -22.18 4.66
C ALA A 285 -4.95 -21.92 3.31
N ASN A 286 -4.54 -22.95 2.58
CA ASN A 286 -3.84 -22.79 1.30
C ASN A 286 -4.74 -22.24 0.18
N ALA A 287 -6.03 -22.58 0.17
CA ALA A 287 -6.97 -22.09 -0.83
C ALA A 287 -7.15 -20.55 -0.80
N PHE A 288 -7.04 -19.94 0.39
CA PHE A 288 -7.32 -18.51 0.59
C PHE A 288 -6.09 -17.66 0.92
N SER A 289 -4.92 -18.29 1.09
CA SER A 289 -3.72 -17.60 1.57
C SER A 289 -2.63 -17.35 0.53
N TYR A 290 -2.86 -17.76 -0.72
CA TYR A 290 -1.93 -17.56 -1.81
C TYR A 290 -1.73 -16.07 -2.12
N ASP A 291 -0.47 -15.64 -2.08
CA ASP A 291 -0.08 -14.30 -2.50
C ASP A 291 0.54 -14.37 -3.91
N GLU A 292 -0.14 -13.76 -4.88
CA GLU A 292 0.32 -13.66 -6.28
C GLU A 292 1.68 -12.96 -6.40
N LYS A 293 1.97 -12.00 -5.51
CA LYS A 293 3.21 -11.22 -5.54
C LYS A 293 4.40 -12.07 -5.08
N ASP A 294 4.26 -12.71 -3.93
CA ASP A 294 5.32 -13.54 -3.34
C ASP A 294 5.33 -14.98 -3.90
N LYS A 295 4.36 -15.32 -4.78
CA LYS A 295 4.15 -16.65 -5.41
C LYS A 295 4.17 -17.80 -4.40
N LYS A 296 3.61 -17.55 -3.22
CA LYS A 296 3.58 -18.51 -2.11
C LYS A 296 2.32 -18.32 -1.27
N PRO A 297 1.78 -19.39 -0.68
CA PRO A 297 0.77 -19.27 0.36
C PRO A 297 1.38 -18.74 1.66
N SER A 298 0.51 -18.28 2.55
CA SER A 298 0.91 -17.80 3.86
C SER A 298 1.53 -18.91 4.71
N PRO A 299 2.47 -18.58 5.61
CA PRO A 299 3.13 -19.57 6.46
C PRO A 299 2.17 -20.17 7.49
N ILE A 300 2.36 -21.46 7.78
CA ILE A 300 1.60 -22.21 8.78
C ILE A 300 2.55 -22.74 9.86
N LEU A 301 2.24 -22.46 11.13
CA LEU A 301 2.86 -23.10 12.28
C LEU A 301 1.92 -24.18 12.82
N CYS A 302 2.42 -25.40 13.00
CA CYS A 302 1.65 -26.50 13.57
C CYS A 302 1.94 -26.62 15.07
N VAL A 303 0.89 -26.54 15.88
CA VAL A 303 0.98 -26.55 17.34
C VAL A 303 0.19 -27.74 17.90
N VAL A 304 0.90 -28.61 18.60
CA VAL A 304 0.33 -29.71 19.38
C VAL A 304 0.20 -29.24 20.82
N ASN A 305 -1.02 -28.97 21.25
CA ASN A 305 -1.34 -28.54 22.61
C ASN A 305 -1.68 -29.74 23.52
N LYS A 306 -1.82 -29.48 24.82
CA LYS A 306 -2.20 -30.45 25.86
C LYS A 306 -1.20 -31.61 26.02
N ILE A 307 0.09 -31.32 25.88
CA ILE A 307 1.13 -32.34 26.06
C ILE A 307 1.29 -32.83 27.50
N ASP A 308 0.66 -32.13 28.45
CA ASP A 308 0.55 -32.53 29.84
C ASP A 308 -0.46 -33.67 30.07
N GLU A 309 -1.39 -33.88 29.14
CA GLU A 309 -2.37 -34.97 29.19
C GLU A 309 -1.84 -36.25 28.50
N ASP A 310 -1.07 -36.12 27.42
CA ASP A 310 -0.46 -37.25 26.71
C ASP A 310 0.88 -36.84 26.06
N THR A 311 1.93 -37.61 26.36
CA THR A 311 3.29 -37.37 25.85
C THR A 311 3.63 -38.16 24.58
N ARG A 312 2.71 -39.00 24.06
CA ARG A 312 2.95 -39.79 22.84
C ARG A 312 3.31 -38.88 21.64
N GLN A 313 4.06 -39.42 20.68
CA GLN A 313 4.44 -38.67 19.47
C GLN A 313 3.21 -38.47 18.57
N VAL A 314 3.03 -37.24 18.08
CA VAL A 314 2.08 -36.98 17.00
C VAL A 314 2.67 -37.55 15.72
N VAL A 315 1.98 -38.54 15.17
CA VAL A 315 2.30 -39.14 13.87
C VAL A 315 1.92 -38.13 12.79
N GLY A 316 2.85 -37.84 11.86
CA GLY A 316 2.52 -37.12 10.62
C GLY A 316 3.14 -35.74 10.41
N ALA A 317 4.04 -35.26 11.28
CA ALA A 317 4.73 -33.97 11.06
C ALA A 317 5.49 -33.91 9.72
N MET A 318 6.29 -34.94 9.43
CA MET A 318 6.99 -35.06 8.14
C MET A 318 6.02 -35.15 6.96
N THR A 319 4.97 -35.97 7.08
CA THR A 319 3.93 -36.14 6.05
C THR A 319 3.17 -34.85 5.76
N MET A 320 2.87 -34.04 6.79
CA MET A 320 2.24 -32.74 6.64
C MET A 320 3.14 -31.75 5.90
N GLN A 321 4.44 -31.68 6.23
CA GLN A 321 5.40 -30.83 5.52
C GLN A 321 5.59 -31.24 4.06
N GLU A 322 5.63 -32.55 3.78
CA GLU A 322 5.71 -33.07 2.41
C GLU A 322 4.45 -32.73 1.58
N GLN A 323 3.27 -32.78 2.20
CA GLN A 323 2.00 -32.46 1.52
C GLN A 323 1.76 -30.96 1.40
N PHE A 324 2.23 -30.16 2.37
CA PHE A 324 1.97 -28.73 2.50
C PHE A 324 3.29 -27.99 2.73
N GLY A 325 3.93 -27.55 1.64
CA GLY A 325 5.26 -26.93 1.66
C GLY A 325 5.35 -25.57 2.38
N ASN A 326 4.24 -25.03 2.86
CA ASN A 326 4.17 -23.81 3.66
C ASN A 326 3.97 -24.06 5.16
N VAL A 327 4.00 -25.32 5.61
CA VAL A 327 4.13 -25.68 7.01
C VAL A 327 5.58 -25.48 7.44
N VAL A 328 5.82 -24.44 8.23
CA VAL A 328 7.17 -23.95 8.56
C VAL A 328 7.79 -24.73 9.71
N ASP A 329 7.02 -25.01 10.76
CA ASP A 329 7.55 -25.65 11.96
C ASP A 329 6.46 -26.38 12.77
N PHE A 330 6.89 -27.25 13.67
CA PHE A 330 6.07 -28.03 14.60
C PHE A 330 6.48 -27.77 16.05
N ILE A 331 5.50 -27.41 16.88
CA ILE A 331 5.74 -27.01 18.26
C ILE A 331 4.80 -27.77 19.17
N ARG A 332 5.34 -28.27 20.27
CA ARG A 332 4.61 -29.02 21.30
C ARG A 332 4.51 -28.19 22.55
N ILE A 333 3.30 -27.85 22.98
CA ILE A 333 3.07 -26.95 24.11
C ILE A 333 2.04 -27.51 25.10
N SER A 334 2.06 -26.98 26.32
CA SER A 334 0.93 -27.05 27.24
C SER A 334 0.52 -25.63 27.62
N CYS A 335 -0.71 -25.24 27.26
CA CYS A 335 -1.26 -23.95 27.74
C CYS A 335 -1.54 -23.97 29.25
N GLU A 336 -1.82 -25.14 29.81
CA GLU A 336 -2.11 -25.33 31.25
C GLU A 336 -0.83 -25.16 32.08
N LYS A 337 0.26 -25.81 31.69
CA LYS A 337 1.55 -25.78 32.39
C LYS A 337 2.54 -24.74 31.86
N LEU A 338 2.17 -23.99 30.83
CA LEU A 338 3.03 -23.08 30.07
C LEU A 338 4.29 -23.74 29.49
N THR A 339 4.31 -25.08 29.37
CA THR A 339 5.45 -25.82 28.84
C THR A 339 5.67 -25.45 27.38
N ASN A 340 6.90 -25.07 27.04
CA ASN A 340 7.35 -24.62 25.71
C ASN A 340 6.58 -23.42 25.13
N PHE A 341 5.84 -22.66 25.95
CA PHE A 341 5.08 -21.52 25.42
C PHE A 341 5.98 -20.39 24.93
N SER A 342 7.13 -20.17 25.59
CA SER A 342 8.16 -19.22 25.11
C SER A 342 8.74 -19.61 23.75
N GLN A 343 8.83 -20.92 23.46
CA GLN A 343 9.26 -21.42 22.16
C GLN A 343 8.23 -21.09 21.08
N LEU A 344 6.93 -21.16 21.38
CA LEU A 344 5.88 -20.70 20.47
C LEU A 344 6.02 -19.21 20.16
N GLU A 345 6.19 -18.37 21.18
CA GLU A 345 6.37 -16.92 21.02
C GLU A 345 7.60 -16.60 20.13
N GLN A 346 8.70 -17.33 20.33
CA GLN A 346 9.90 -17.20 19.51
C GLN A 346 9.64 -17.61 18.05
N LYS A 347 8.93 -18.72 17.83
CA LYS A 347 8.64 -19.22 16.48
C LYS A 347 7.68 -18.33 15.71
N ILE A 348 6.71 -17.71 16.39
CA ILE A 348 5.89 -16.65 15.79
C ILE A 348 6.79 -15.52 15.26
N ARG A 349 7.73 -15.02 16.08
CA ARG A 349 8.68 -13.96 15.69
C ARG A 349 9.57 -14.38 14.51
N GLU A 350 10.06 -15.61 14.49
CA GLU A 350 10.90 -16.14 13.39
C GLU A 350 10.12 -16.33 12.09
N THR A 351 8.81 -16.55 12.17
CA THR A 351 7.95 -16.83 10.99
C THR A 351 7.38 -15.55 10.38
N LEU A 352 7.28 -14.47 11.15
CA LEU A 352 6.79 -13.16 10.70
C LEU A 352 7.38 -12.67 9.36
N PRO A 353 8.70 -12.78 9.08
CA PRO A 353 9.29 -12.42 7.78
C PRO A 353 8.72 -13.19 6.59
N LEU A 354 8.12 -14.37 6.83
CA LEU A 354 7.56 -15.21 5.79
C LEU A 354 6.12 -14.83 5.42
N VAL A 355 5.43 -14.03 6.24
CA VAL A 355 4.01 -13.68 6.08
C VAL A 355 3.76 -12.87 4.80
N SER A 356 4.53 -11.80 4.59
CA SER A 356 4.54 -11.06 3.33
C SER A 356 5.75 -10.15 3.30
N SER A 357 6.35 -10.00 2.12
CA SER A 357 7.44 -9.04 1.91
C SER A 357 6.99 -7.58 2.13
N ASP A 358 5.71 -7.28 1.88
CA ASP A 358 5.11 -5.93 2.00
C ASP A 358 4.94 -5.45 3.46
N ILE A 359 4.93 -6.37 4.42
CA ILE A 359 4.83 -6.04 5.85
C ILE A 359 6.17 -5.45 6.36
N TRP A 360 7.27 -5.78 5.68
CA TRP A 360 8.62 -5.50 6.16
C TRP A 360 9.42 -4.58 5.24
N LEU A 361 9.16 -4.56 3.94
CA LEU A 361 10.01 -3.89 2.97
C LEU A 361 9.42 -2.58 2.45
N SER A 362 10.25 -1.55 2.53
CA SER A 362 10.23 -0.36 1.66
C SER A 362 10.61 -0.64 0.21
N ASP A 363 11.13 -1.83 -0.09
CA ASP A 363 11.94 -2.06 -1.29
C ASP A 363 11.27 -2.99 -2.33
N ASN A 364 9.94 -3.00 -2.43
CA ASN A 364 9.23 -3.89 -3.37
C ASN A 364 8.29 -3.19 -4.36
N PHE A 365 8.63 -1.97 -4.77
CA PHE A 365 8.25 -1.47 -6.11
C PHE A 365 9.32 -1.77 -7.19
N CYS A 366 10.59 -2.01 -6.80
CA CYS A 366 11.65 -2.34 -7.77
C CYS A 366 11.65 -3.81 -8.27
N GLY A 367 10.95 -4.72 -7.60
CA GLY A 367 11.02 -6.17 -7.90
C GLY A 367 9.91 -6.72 -8.81
N LEU A 368 8.81 -5.99 -9.03
CA LEU A 368 7.64 -6.50 -9.75
C LEU A 368 7.66 -6.31 -11.27
N PHE A 369 8.66 -5.62 -11.82
CA PHE A 369 8.71 -5.30 -13.26
C PHE A 369 9.96 -5.79 -14.00
N ARG A 370 10.76 -6.65 -13.36
CA ARG A 370 11.75 -7.48 -14.06
C ARG A 370 11.22 -8.90 -14.18
N ASN A 371 10.31 -9.12 -15.13
CA ASN A 371 10.15 -10.34 -15.95
C ASN A 371 8.72 -10.40 -16.52
N GLY A 372 8.61 -10.24 -17.83
CA GLY A 372 7.40 -10.56 -18.61
C GLY A 372 6.98 -9.43 -19.53
#